data_AF-D6TS40-F1
#
_entry.id   AF-D6TS40-F1
#
_cell.length_a   1.000
_cell.length_b   1.000
_cell.length_c   1.000
_cell.angle_alpha   90.00
_cell.angle_beta   90.00
_cell.angle_gamma   90.00
#
_symmetry.space_group_name_H-M   'P 1'
#
loop_
_entity.id
_entity.type
_entity.pdbx_description
1 polymer ?
#
loop_
_entity_poly.entity_id
_entity_poly.type
_entity_poly.pdbx_seq_one_letter_code
_entity_poly.pdbx_strand_id
1 'polypeptide(L)'
;MHSSVMCHYYILAERVKQRWESGQRHRGHMEHLRVFDPKASIPPEFLQPLPLNGHVIEVDTTDFETIDYEYLFTQIQRILSD
;
A
#
# COMPACT_ATOMS: atom_id res chain seq x y z
N MET A 1 -10.59 9.42 -16.26
CA MET A 1 -10.21 8.03 -15.95
C MET A 1 -9.73 7.97 -14.52
N HIS A 2 -10.24 7.04 -13.70
CA HIS A 2 -9.72 6.81 -12.35
C HIS A 2 -8.77 5.61 -12.41
N SER A 3 -7.60 5.72 -11.78
CA SER A 3 -6.65 4.61 -11.64
C SER A 3 -6.35 4.38 -10.17
N SER A 4 -6.28 3.13 -9.73
CA SER A 4 -5.97 2.77 -8.33
C SER A 4 -4.87 1.73 -8.29
N VAL A 5 -3.90 1.94 -7.40
CA VAL A 5 -2.81 1.01 -7.11
C VAL A 5 -3.01 0.41 -5.72
N MET A 6 -3.07 -0.92 -5.62
CA MET A 6 -3.30 -1.63 -4.36
C MET A 6 -2.07 -2.44 -3.95
N CYS A 7 -1.69 -2.39 -2.66
CA CYS A 7 -0.50 -3.03 -2.11
C CYS A 7 -0.84 -4.14 -1.09
N HIS A 8 -0.12 -5.26 -1.13
CA HIS A 8 -0.29 -6.38 -0.19
C HIS A 8 0.16 -6.06 1.25
N TYR A 9 -0.50 -6.68 2.25
CA TYR A 9 -0.53 -6.19 3.64
C TYR A 9 0.23 -7.03 4.69
N TYR A 10 0.74 -8.22 4.34
CA TYR A 10 1.17 -9.22 5.32
C TYR A 10 2.45 -8.86 6.11
N ILE A 11 3.27 -7.94 5.60
CA ILE A 11 4.45 -7.40 6.30
C ILE A 11 4.27 -5.94 6.76
N LEU A 12 3.06 -5.37 6.67
CA LEU A 12 2.83 -3.98 7.06
C LEU A 12 3.04 -3.76 8.56
N ALA A 13 2.71 -4.74 9.40
CA ALA A 13 2.94 -4.68 10.85
C ALA A 13 4.41 -4.39 11.16
N GLU A 14 5.29 -5.16 10.53
CA GLU A 14 6.73 -5.03 10.69
C GLU A 14 7.23 -3.68 10.15
N ARG A 15 6.80 -3.27 8.96
CA ARG A 15 7.20 -1.98 8.37
C ARG A 15 6.77 -0.79 9.21
N VAL A 16 5.56 -0.83 9.79
CA VAL A 16 5.08 0.24 10.69
C VAL A 16 5.91 0.27 11.97
N LYS A 17 6.22 -0.89 12.56
CA LYS A 17 7.09 -0.99 13.73
C LYS A 17 8.48 -0.44 13.45
N GLN A 18 9.11 -0.85 12.35
CA GLN A 18 10.44 -0.38 11.95
C GLN A 18 10.47 1.15 11.79
N ARG A 19 9.47 1.74 11.13
CA ARG A 19 9.37 3.21 10.95
C ARG A 19 9.15 3.95 12.28
N TRP A 20 8.43 3.35 13.22
CA TRP A 20 8.27 3.90 14.56
C TRP A 20 9.58 3.86 15.35
N GLU A 21 10.23 2.71 15.40
CA GLU A 21 11.48 2.50 16.14
C GLU A 21 12.64 3.32 15.56
N SER A 22 12.66 3.53 14.24
CA SER A 22 13.69 4.35 13.58
C SER A 22 13.43 5.87 13.67
N GLY A 23 12.32 6.30 14.25
CA GLY A 23 11.93 7.73 14.33
C GLY A 23 11.50 8.37 13.00
N GLN A 24 11.35 7.58 11.93
CA GLN A 24 10.82 8.06 10.64
C GLN A 24 9.34 8.43 10.73
N ARG A 25 8.63 7.88 11.72
CA ARG A 25 7.21 8.13 11.97
C ARG A 25 7.03 9.08 13.15
N HIS A 26 6.17 10.10 12.97
CA HIS A 26 5.96 11.13 13.98
C HIS A 26 5.28 10.58 15.24
N ARG A 27 5.78 10.97 16.43
CA ARG A 27 5.31 10.43 17.73
C ARG A 27 3.83 10.68 18.01
N GLY A 28 3.24 11.72 17.40
CA GLY A 28 1.82 12.04 17.50
C GLY A 28 0.87 10.99 16.91
N HIS A 29 1.37 10.04 16.13
CA HIS A 29 0.57 8.89 15.69
C HIS A 29 0.38 7.82 16.78
N MET A 30 1.16 7.91 17.86
CA MET A 30 0.96 7.15 19.09
C MET A 30 0.92 5.62 18.90
N GLU A 31 1.70 5.06 17.95
CA GLU A 31 1.77 3.60 17.72
C GLU A 31 2.18 2.83 18.99
N HIS A 32 2.95 3.43 19.89
CA HIS A 32 3.26 2.83 21.20
C HIS A 32 2.04 2.54 22.09
N LEU A 33 0.88 3.16 21.83
CA LEU A 33 -0.36 2.92 22.57
C LEU A 33 -1.20 1.77 21.97
N ARG A 34 -0.87 1.30 20.76
CA ARG A 34 -1.63 0.26 20.05
C ARG A 34 -0.69 -0.63 19.25
N VAL A 35 -0.67 -1.93 19.55
CA VAL A 35 -0.03 -2.91 18.67
C VAL A 35 -0.74 -2.86 17.33
N PHE A 36 -0.04 -2.43 16.28
CA PHE A 36 -0.59 -2.42 14.93
C PHE A 36 -0.58 -3.83 14.36
N ASP A 37 -1.73 -4.49 14.38
CA ASP A 37 -1.98 -5.73 13.64
C ASP A 37 -2.93 -5.42 12.47
N PRO A 38 -2.44 -5.38 11.21
CA PRO A 38 -3.27 -5.14 10.03
C PRO A 38 -4.47 -6.08 9.93
N LYS A 39 -4.32 -7.36 10.32
CA LYS A 39 -5.39 -8.36 10.22
C LYS A 39 -6.51 -8.11 11.22
N ALA A 40 -6.17 -7.61 12.41
CA ALA A 40 -7.15 -7.26 13.44
C ALA A 40 -7.68 -5.82 13.30
N SER A 41 -6.92 -4.93 12.65
CA SER A 41 -7.19 -3.48 12.65
C SER A 41 -7.81 -2.96 11.36
N ILE A 42 -7.71 -3.69 10.24
CA ILE A 42 -8.19 -3.24 8.94
C ILE A 42 -9.26 -4.21 8.42
N PRO A 43 -10.54 -3.81 8.43
CA PRO A 43 -11.60 -4.57 7.80
C PRO A 43 -11.29 -4.87 6.31
N PRO A 44 -11.53 -6.10 5.81
CA PRO A 44 -11.16 -6.51 4.45
C PRO A 44 -11.72 -5.60 3.34
N GLU A 45 -12.88 -5.00 3.55
CA GLU A 45 -13.52 -4.05 2.64
C GLU A 45 -12.68 -2.77 2.42
N PHE A 46 -11.86 -2.37 3.39
CA PHE A 46 -10.95 -1.23 3.23
C PHE A 46 -9.66 -1.58 2.49
N LEU A 47 -9.41 -2.87 2.24
CA LEU A 47 -8.30 -3.34 1.43
C LEU A 47 -8.71 -3.58 -0.02
N GLN A 48 -9.97 -3.32 -0.41
CA GLN A 48 -10.42 -3.47 -1.78
C GLN A 48 -10.26 -2.16 -2.58
N PRO A 49 -10.00 -2.22 -3.89
CA PRO A 49 -10.06 -1.05 -4.75
C PRO A 49 -11.43 -0.37 -4.68
N LEU A 50 -11.45 0.96 -4.75
CA LEU A 50 -12.72 1.69 -4.82
C LEU A 50 -13.48 1.30 -6.11
N PRO A 51 -14.81 1.16 -6.06
CA PRO A 51 -15.63 0.78 -7.21
C PRO A 51 -15.82 1.98 -8.16
N LEU A 52 -14.72 2.50 -8.69
CA LEU A 52 -14.70 3.59 -9.65
C LEU A 52 -14.64 3.02 -11.07
N ASN A 53 -15.30 3.69 -12.02
CA ASN A 53 -15.18 3.33 -13.43
C ASN A 53 -13.77 3.72 -13.93
N GLY A 54 -12.87 2.74 -13.95
CA GLY A 54 -11.46 2.96 -14.26
C GLY A 54 -10.61 1.68 -14.17
N HIS A 55 -9.31 1.82 -14.39
CA HIS A 55 -8.36 0.70 -14.36
C HIS A 55 -7.79 0.49 -12.95
N VAL A 56 -7.67 -0.77 -12.54
CA VAL A 56 -7.01 -1.15 -11.29
C VAL A 56 -5.70 -1.84 -11.64
N ILE A 57 -4.60 -1.37 -11.06
CA ILE A 57 -3.30 -2.05 -11.12
C ILE A 57 -2.98 -2.55 -9.71
N GLU A 58 -2.98 -3.86 -9.53
CA GLU A 58 -2.57 -4.47 -8.26
C GLU A 58 -1.05 -4.71 -8.24
N VAL A 59 -0.38 -4.33 -7.15
CA VAL A 59 1.06 -4.44 -7.01
C VAL A 59 1.39 -5.15 -5.68
N ASP A 60 2.04 -6.30 -5.74
CA ASP A 60 2.66 -6.87 -4.54
C ASP A 60 3.91 -6.05 -4.19
N THR A 61 3.88 -5.45 -3.00
CA THR A 61 4.99 -4.65 -2.49
C THR A 61 5.72 -5.33 -1.35
N THR A 62 5.53 -6.64 -1.19
CA THR A 62 6.17 -7.39 -0.12
C THR A 62 7.67 -7.33 -0.23
N ASP A 63 8.19 -7.48 -1.44
CA ASP A 63 9.59 -7.26 -1.75
C ASP A 63 9.73 -6.18 -2.82
N PHE A 64 10.25 -5.01 -2.43
CA PHE A 64 10.43 -3.89 -3.34
C PHE A 64 11.47 -4.18 -4.42
N GLU A 65 12.44 -5.06 -4.16
CA GLU A 65 13.48 -5.43 -5.12
C GLU A 65 12.93 -6.24 -6.29
N THR A 66 11.74 -6.84 -6.12
CA THR A 66 11.06 -7.62 -7.17
C THR A 66 10.13 -6.80 -8.05
N ILE A 67 9.92 -5.51 -7.73
CA ILE A 67 8.99 -4.66 -8.47
C ILE A 67 9.65 -4.14 -9.75
N ASP A 68 9.05 -4.45 -10.90
CA ASP A 68 9.40 -3.84 -12.18
C ASP A 68 8.73 -2.46 -12.30
N TYR A 69 9.43 -1.42 -11.85
CA TYR A 69 8.96 -0.05 -11.93
C TYR A 69 8.78 0.44 -13.38
N GLU A 70 9.66 0.05 -14.31
CA GLU A 70 9.59 0.45 -15.72
C GLU A 70 8.31 -0.08 -16.38
N TYR A 71 7.99 -1.35 -16.12
CA TYR A 71 6.73 -1.95 -16.55
C TYR A 71 5.52 -1.23 -15.94
N LEU A 72 5.54 -0.97 -14.63
CA LEU A 72 4.47 -0.26 -13.93
C LEU A 72 4.23 1.14 -14.52
N PHE A 73 5.30 1.91 -14.74
CA PHE A 73 5.22 3.24 -15.36
C PHE A 73 4.66 3.17 -16.78
N THR A 74 5.10 2.20 -17.57
CA THR A 74 4.59 1.98 -18.94
C THR A 74 3.08 1.70 -18.94
N GLN A 75 2.59 0.86 -18.02
CA GLN A 75 1.15 0.59 -17.90
C GLN A 75 0.36 1.85 -17.54
N ILE A 76 0.85 2.64 -16.58
CA ILE A 76 0.21 3.90 -16.18
C ILE A 76 0.14 4.88 -17.36
N GLN A 77 1.23 5.02 -18.13
CA GLN A 77 1.26 5.90 -19.30
C GLN A 77 0.26 5.48 -20.38
N ARG A 78 0.10 4.17 -20.63
CA ARG A 78 -0.89 3.65 -21.58
C ARG A 78 -2.30 4.03 -21.16
N ILE A 79 -2.65 3.80 -19.90
CA ILE A 79 -3.97 4.13 -19.34
C ILE A 79 -4.26 5.65 -19.41
N LEU A 80 -3.25 6.50 -19.30
CA LEU A 80 -3.41 7.95 -19.39
C LEU A 80 -3.48 8.48 -20.84
N SER A 81 -3.07 7.67 -21.81
CA SER A 81 -3.06 8.05 -23.23
C SER A 81 -4.29 7.53 -24.00
N ASP A 82 -5.03 6.60 -23.39
CA ASP A 82 -6.35 6.13 -23.83
C ASP A 82 -7.48 7.10 -23.41
#